data_AF-A0A7X6CTB9-F1
#
_entry.id   AF-A0A7X6CTB9-F1
#
_cell.length_a   1.000
_cell.length_b   1.000
_cell.length_c   1.000
_cell.angle_alpha   90.00
_cell.angle_beta   90.00
_cell.angle_gamma   90.00
#
_symmetry.space_group_name_H-M   'P 1'
#
loop_
_entity.id
_entity.type
_entity.pdbx_description
1 polymer ?
#
loop_
_entity_poly.entity_id
_entity_poly.type
_entity_poly.pdbx_seq_one_letter_code
_entity_poly.pdbx_strand_id
1 'polypeptide(L)'
;MLIQLQQLLPNDLILLIWAAILIAFLARRQYRPAVVTAAIFAIMAPSIIVGSRRLSPLYILTIILLTECLLAVKRGELKLFEHTADRWFGISMALAFLLYLLGYVVNNRQEGSAFMIAMAGYLQVLLLPLLFYYLFKRMSRDAVYKSMALSILITVAVNLIFAVLQRAFYEQAYRLTFALYASDGRYKPLNEVAKTGYFDRIFGTFYSPTLLGLTALIMLAFLLSVWLSRQPQLLGTPESGSQPDRTATRQARHRACLLLIISALILHLAIIAYTKIVILGLPVFIIYWAILLIFFPERKKTLYQRWAVVLLISTAVYGVTYFTIPAFSHNARNYYYGLLLRPLNSLSSRYGSVHLSQSTQDMENAVNSSSGITASAMGVIKKHWLIGVGPLSIEQEFLGDSQVVQVLHNGGILALLCYLSFYSYVYLKGWCYKNLPLLSLIPAFLIGALAAVAMDSRQMMPFIAFIIYEAAALPRLSERLRPAKPRFRPAKPVSR
;
A
#
# COMPACT_ATOMS: atom_id res chain seq x y z
N MET A 1 -0.71 -24.47 31.44
CA MET A 1 -0.58 -23.10 31.98
C MET A 1 0.83 -22.50 31.78
N LEU A 2 1.92 -23.22 32.09
CA LEU A 2 3.30 -22.77 31.81
C LEU A 2 3.64 -22.56 30.31
N ILE A 3 3.06 -23.34 29.40
CA ILE A 3 3.27 -23.19 27.94
C ILE A 3 2.61 -21.91 27.38
N GLN A 4 1.54 -21.40 28.01
CA GLN A 4 0.90 -20.15 27.58
C GLN A 4 1.68 -18.90 28.01
N LEU A 5 2.39 -18.96 29.14
CA LEU A 5 3.22 -17.85 29.63
C LEU A 5 4.49 -17.65 28.77
N GLN A 6 5.07 -18.71 28.21
CA GLN A 6 6.24 -18.60 27.32
C GLN A 6 5.95 -17.96 25.95
N GLN A 7 4.70 -17.95 25.49
CA GLN A 7 4.33 -17.38 24.19
C GLN A 7 3.92 -15.90 24.23
N LEU A 8 3.59 -15.36 25.41
CA LEU A 8 3.11 -13.98 25.58
C LEU A 8 4.26 -12.95 25.65
N LEU A 9 5.39 -13.32 26.27
CA LEU A 9 6.51 -12.41 26.52
C LEU A 9 7.22 -11.82 25.28
N PRO A 10 7.46 -12.54 24.17
CA PRO A 10 8.31 -12.01 23.10
C PRO A 10 7.63 -10.93 22.25
N ASN A 11 6.33 -11.03 21.95
CA ASN A 11 5.64 -10.07 21.08
C ASN A 11 5.55 -8.69 21.74
N ASP A 12 5.04 -8.66 22.96
CA ASP A 12 4.81 -7.41 23.69
C ASP A 12 6.14 -6.73 24.03
N LEU A 13 7.18 -7.50 24.35
CA LEU A 13 8.53 -6.96 24.57
C LEU A 13 9.11 -6.31 23.30
N ILE A 14 8.98 -6.96 22.13
CA ILE A 14 9.41 -6.37 20.86
C ILE A 14 8.69 -5.05 20.59
N LEU A 15 7.37 -5.01 20.82
CA LEU A 15 6.55 -3.81 20.62
C LEU A 15 6.94 -2.69 21.59
N LEU A 16 7.18 -3.01 22.86
CA LEU A 16 7.61 -2.04 23.88
C LEU A 16 8.99 -1.46 23.54
N ILE A 17 9.94 -2.29 23.11
CA ILE A 17 11.27 -1.83 22.68
C ILE A 17 11.14 -0.89 21.48
N TRP A 18 10.35 -1.26 20.46
CA TRP A 18 10.12 -0.42 19.30
C TRP A 18 9.42 0.91 19.65
N ALA A 19 8.42 0.86 20.54
CA ALA A 19 7.74 2.04 21.04
C ALA A 19 8.71 2.96 21.80
N ALA A 20 9.54 2.41 22.69
CA ALA A 20 10.53 3.17 23.45
C ALA A 20 11.56 3.84 22.53
N ILE A 21 12.08 3.12 21.53
CA ILE A 21 13.01 3.68 20.53
C ILE A 21 12.36 4.84 19.76
N LEU A 22 11.11 4.65 19.31
CA LEU A 22 10.37 5.68 18.60
C LEU A 22 10.16 6.93 19.47
N ILE A 23 9.70 6.75 20.72
CA ILE A 23 9.50 7.83 21.68
C ILE A 23 10.82 8.57 21.94
N ALA A 24 11.93 7.85 22.11
CA ALA A 24 13.24 8.44 22.32
C ALA A 24 13.69 9.31 21.13
N PHE A 25 13.47 8.86 19.88
CA PHE A 25 13.77 9.67 18.70
C PHE A 25 12.87 10.91 18.60
N LEU A 26 11.58 10.79 18.89
CA LEU A 26 10.64 11.91 18.88
C LEU A 26 10.97 12.94 19.97
N ALA A 27 11.27 12.48 21.19
CA ALA A 27 11.67 13.35 22.30
C ALA A 27 12.96 14.14 21.99
N ARG A 28 13.91 13.51 21.28
CA ARG A 28 15.15 14.15 20.80
C ARG A 28 14.97 14.95 19.50
N ARG A 29 13.74 15.08 18.98
CA ARG A 29 13.40 15.75 17.71
C ARG A 29 14.16 15.18 16.49
N GLN A 30 14.55 13.92 16.55
CA GLN A 30 15.21 13.21 15.46
C GLN A 30 14.16 12.59 14.53
N TYR A 31 13.50 13.44 13.72
CA TYR A 31 12.36 13.02 12.91
C TYR A 31 12.71 11.99 11.83
N ARG A 32 13.93 12.04 11.27
CA ARG A 32 14.35 11.10 10.22
C ARG A 32 14.36 9.64 10.71
N PRO A 33 15.08 9.27 11.79
CA PRO A 33 14.98 7.92 12.33
C PRO A 33 13.60 7.62 12.91
N ALA A 34 12.90 8.60 13.50
CA ALA A 34 11.54 8.38 13.98
C ALA A 34 10.57 7.93 12.86
N VAL A 35 10.62 8.57 11.68
CA VAL A 35 9.82 8.15 10.52
C VAL A 35 10.18 6.74 10.08
N VAL A 36 11.47 6.40 10.05
CA VAL A 36 11.93 5.07 9.64
C VAL A 36 11.40 4.01 10.60
N THR A 37 11.57 4.23 11.91
CA THR A 37 11.05 3.34 12.95
C THR A 37 9.53 3.24 12.89
N ALA A 38 8.81 4.35 12.74
CA ALA A 38 7.35 4.36 12.65
C ALA A 38 6.85 3.61 11.41
N ALA A 39 7.47 3.79 10.24
CA ALA A 39 7.08 3.10 9.02
C ALA A 39 7.32 1.59 9.11
N ILE A 40 8.48 1.18 9.64
CA ILE A 40 8.80 -0.22 9.93
C ILE A 40 7.79 -0.81 10.91
N PHE A 41 7.47 -0.07 11.98
CA PHE A 41 6.44 -0.43 12.94
C PHE A 41 5.10 -0.67 12.24
N ALA A 42 4.65 0.27 11.41
CA ALA A 42 3.37 0.17 10.72
C ALA A 42 3.29 -1.05 9.78
N ILE A 43 4.40 -1.39 9.13
CA ILE A 43 4.44 -2.46 8.14
C ILE A 43 4.59 -3.84 8.79
N MET A 44 5.50 -3.98 9.76
CA MET A 44 6.00 -5.30 10.21
C MET A 44 5.76 -5.61 11.68
N ALA A 45 5.13 -4.73 12.47
CA ALA A 45 4.93 -4.99 13.88
C ALA A 45 4.07 -6.26 14.13
N PRO A 46 4.48 -7.12 15.08
CA PRO A 46 3.70 -8.29 15.47
C PRO A 46 2.37 -7.89 16.14
N SER A 47 1.42 -8.81 16.22
CA SER A 47 0.15 -8.58 16.94
C SER A 47 0.36 -8.46 18.45
N ILE A 48 -0.35 -7.53 19.09
CA ILE A 48 -0.42 -7.45 20.57
C ILE A 48 -1.33 -8.58 21.04
N ILE A 49 -0.95 -9.27 22.11
CA ILE A 49 -1.78 -10.32 22.72
C ILE A 49 -2.33 -9.82 24.05
N VAL A 50 -3.66 -9.65 24.16
CA VAL A 50 -4.32 -9.23 25.40
C VAL A 50 -5.35 -10.29 25.78
N GLY A 51 -5.02 -11.12 26.77
CA GLY A 51 -5.84 -12.28 27.13
C GLY A 51 -5.93 -13.25 25.96
N SER A 52 -7.16 -13.58 25.53
CA SER A 52 -7.41 -14.43 24.36
C SER A 52 -7.47 -13.68 23.04
N ARG A 53 -7.41 -12.34 23.05
CA ARG A 53 -7.60 -11.50 21.86
C ARG A 53 -6.27 -11.03 21.29
N ARG A 54 -6.20 -10.95 19.96
CA ARG A 54 -5.06 -10.36 19.25
C ARG A 54 -5.42 -8.99 18.68
N LEU A 55 -4.77 -7.94 19.18
CA LEU A 55 -5.03 -6.55 18.79
C LEU A 55 -3.99 -6.02 17.80
N SER A 56 -4.40 -5.02 17.03
CA SER A 56 -3.51 -4.33 16.08
C SER A 56 -2.43 -3.54 16.84
N PRO A 57 -1.13 -3.75 16.55
CA PRO A 57 -0.05 -2.98 17.17
C PRO A 57 -0.11 -1.49 16.80
N LEU A 58 -0.79 -1.15 15.71
CA LEU A 58 -0.94 0.23 15.28
C LEU A 58 -1.65 1.11 16.31
N TYR A 59 -2.44 0.56 17.24
CA TYR A 59 -3.07 1.38 18.27
C TYR A 59 -2.01 2.10 19.12
N ILE A 60 -0.93 1.39 19.48
CA ILE A 60 0.23 1.96 20.18
C ILE A 60 0.87 3.06 19.32
N LEU A 61 1.15 2.76 18.05
CA LEU A 61 1.75 3.73 17.13
C LEU A 61 0.88 4.99 16.96
N THR A 62 -0.43 4.81 16.86
CA THR A 62 -1.40 5.90 16.72
C THR A 62 -1.36 6.82 17.93
N ILE A 63 -1.35 6.26 19.14
CA ILE A 63 -1.26 7.03 20.39
C ILE A 63 0.06 7.81 20.46
N ILE A 64 1.19 7.18 20.15
CA ILE A 64 2.52 7.83 20.18
C ILE A 64 2.56 9.01 19.21
N LEU A 65 2.16 8.79 17.95
CA LEU A 65 2.20 9.85 16.93
C LEU A 65 1.15 10.93 17.19
N LEU A 66 -0.02 10.58 17.73
CA LEU A 66 -1.04 11.55 18.11
C LEU A 66 -0.54 12.45 19.24
N THR A 67 0.07 11.86 20.27
CA THR A 67 0.65 12.62 21.39
C THR A 67 1.71 13.60 20.89
N GLU A 68 2.63 13.17 20.03
CA GLU A 68 3.65 14.05 19.44
C GLU A 68 3.04 15.14 18.54
N CYS A 69 1.98 14.81 17.81
CA CYS A 69 1.25 15.79 16.99
C CYS A 69 0.61 16.87 17.88
N LEU A 70 -0.13 16.47 18.92
CA LEU A 70 -0.76 17.38 19.88
C LEU A 70 0.25 18.25 20.61
N LEU A 71 1.38 17.69 21.03
CA LEU A 71 2.46 18.44 21.67
C LEU A 71 3.03 19.52 20.75
N ALA A 72 3.23 19.23 19.47
CA ALA A 72 3.73 20.23 18.53
C ALA A 72 2.70 21.29 18.14
N VAL A 73 1.41 20.94 18.07
CA VAL A 73 0.34 21.93 17.94
C VAL A 73 0.36 22.87 19.15
N LYS A 74 0.45 22.33 20.36
CA LYS A 74 0.56 23.13 21.60
C LYS A 74 1.80 24.03 21.61
N ARG A 75 2.91 23.59 21.04
CA ARG A 75 4.15 24.39 20.89
C ARG A 75 4.09 25.41 19.74
N GLY A 76 3.03 25.43 18.93
CA GLY A 76 2.93 26.28 17.73
C GLY A 76 3.82 25.84 16.57
N GLU A 77 4.46 24.67 16.66
CA GLU A 77 5.36 24.13 15.64
C GLU A 77 4.60 23.50 14.47
N LEU A 78 3.30 23.21 14.64
CA LEU A 78 2.47 22.53 13.65
C LEU A 78 1.08 23.18 13.54
N LYS A 79 0.70 23.52 12.30
CA LYS A 79 -0.68 23.89 11.94
C LYS A 79 -1.35 22.71 11.22
N LEU A 80 -2.46 22.24 11.78
CA LEU A 80 -3.27 21.18 11.19
C LEU A 80 -4.12 21.73 10.04
N PHE A 81 -4.36 20.90 9.03
CA PHE A 81 -5.30 21.19 7.94
C PHE A 81 -5.01 22.50 7.17
N GLU A 82 -3.74 22.85 7.07
CA GLU A 82 -3.30 24.08 6.40
C GLU A 82 -3.42 23.96 4.87
N HIS A 83 -3.08 22.79 4.32
CA HIS A 83 -3.07 22.58 2.88
C HIS A 83 -4.44 22.13 2.38
N THR A 84 -4.63 22.11 1.05
CA THR A 84 -5.89 21.63 0.48
C THR A 84 -5.95 20.10 0.51
N ALA A 85 -4.80 19.42 0.42
CA ALA A 85 -4.75 17.95 0.30
C ALA A 85 -5.10 17.23 1.61
N ASP A 86 -4.53 17.65 2.73
CA ASP A 86 -4.84 17.11 4.07
C ASP A 86 -6.26 17.44 4.51
N ARG A 87 -6.76 18.65 4.22
CA ARG A 87 -8.19 18.99 4.38
C ARG A 87 -9.11 18.08 3.58
N TRP A 88 -8.83 17.93 2.29
CA TRP A 88 -9.67 17.12 1.42
C TRP A 88 -9.65 15.65 1.81
N PHE A 89 -8.49 15.11 2.20
CA PHE A 89 -8.38 13.78 2.79
C PHE A 89 -9.22 13.64 4.06
N GLY A 90 -9.04 14.56 5.02
CA GLY A 90 -9.75 14.54 6.29
C GLY A 90 -11.27 14.57 6.12
N ILE A 91 -11.78 15.48 5.28
CA ILE A 91 -13.22 15.60 5.00
C ILE A 91 -13.75 14.34 4.31
N SER A 92 -13.07 13.84 3.27
CA SER A 92 -13.53 12.68 2.50
C SER A 92 -13.57 11.41 3.36
N MET A 93 -12.54 11.18 4.17
CA MET A 93 -12.48 10.01 5.05
C MET A 93 -13.43 10.14 6.24
N ALA A 94 -13.62 11.34 6.80
CA ALA A 94 -14.60 11.57 7.87
C ALA A 94 -16.02 11.33 7.35
N LEU A 95 -16.34 11.76 6.14
CA LEU A 95 -17.64 11.49 5.52
C LEU A 95 -17.85 10.00 5.28
N ALA A 96 -16.85 9.29 4.75
CA ALA A 96 -16.93 7.83 4.61
C ALA A 96 -17.14 7.11 5.96
N PHE A 97 -16.44 7.55 7.01
CA PHE A 97 -16.61 7.04 8.38
C PHE A 97 -18.04 7.28 8.91
N LEU A 98 -18.59 8.48 8.70
CA LEU A 98 -19.97 8.80 9.08
C LEU A 98 -20.98 7.97 8.30
N LEU A 99 -20.73 7.68 7.02
CA LEU A 99 -21.58 6.80 6.21
C LEU A 99 -21.55 5.36 6.73
N TYR A 100 -20.41 4.85 7.20
CA TYR A 100 -20.34 3.53 7.83
C TYR A 100 -21.14 3.48 9.14
N LEU A 101 -21.09 4.55 9.94
CA LEU A 101 -21.93 4.68 11.14
C LEU A 101 -23.42 4.72 10.79
N LEU A 102 -23.78 5.53 9.78
CA LEU A 102 -25.16 5.63 9.33
C LEU A 102 -25.68 4.31 8.78
N GLY A 103 -24.88 3.59 7.97
CA GLY A 103 -25.20 2.26 7.46
C GLY A 103 -25.47 1.27 8.59
N TYR A 104 -24.68 1.31 9.67
CA TYR A 104 -24.93 0.47 10.85
C TYR A 104 -26.26 0.81 11.54
N VAL A 105 -26.53 2.10 11.78
CA VAL A 105 -27.73 2.57 12.49
C VAL A 105 -29.01 2.29 11.70
N VAL A 106 -29.01 2.59 10.40
CA VAL A 106 -30.18 2.40 9.52
C VAL A 106 -30.61 0.93 9.44
N ASN A 107 -29.66 -0.01 9.57
CA ASN A 107 -29.94 -1.45 9.55
C ASN A 107 -30.21 -2.05 10.94
N ASN A 108 -30.42 -1.22 11.97
CA ASN A 108 -30.85 -1.59 13.33
C ASN A 108 -30.07 -2.76 13.96
N ARG A 109 -28.74 -2.69 13.93
CA ARG A 109 -27.84 -3.77 14.36
C ARG A 109 -27.62 -3.73 15.88
N GLN A 110 -27.68 -4.89 16.54
CA GLN A 110 -27.56 -5.01 18.01
C GLN A 110 -26.14 -5.38 18.51
N GLU A 111 -25.19 -5.67 17.61
CA GLU A 111 -23.83 -6.11 17.95
C GLU A 111 -22.88 -4.94 18.29
N GLY A 112 -23.20 -4.19 19.35
CA GLY A 112 -22.49 -2.95 19.68
C GLY A 112 -20.97 -3.12 19.89
N SER A 113 -20.52 -4.21 20.55
CA SER A 113 -19.09 -4.39 20.86
C SER A 113 -18.24 -4.69 19.62
N ALA A 114 -18.70 -5.55 18.73
CA ALA A 114 -18.03 -5.86 17.46
C ALA A 114 -17.99 -4.62 16.56
N PHE A 115 -19.08 -3.86 16.52
CA PHE A 115 -19.17 -2.60 15.79
C PHE A 115 -18.12 -1.60 16.27
N MET A 116 -18.02 -1.38 17.59
CA MET A 116 -17.05 -0.45 18.16
C MET A 116 -15.60 -0.83 17.83
N ILE A 117 -15.26 -2.12 17.84
CA ILE A 117 -13.92 -2.60 17.44
C ILE A 117 -13.66 -2.31 15.97
N ALA A 118 -14.62 -2.57 15.09
CA ALA A 118 -14.48 -2.31 13.67
C ALA A 118 -14.32 -0.81 13.38
N MET A 119 -15.14 0.04 14.03
CA MET A 119 -15.06 1.49 13.90
C MET A 119 -13.74 2.05 14.45
N ALA A 120 -13.22 1.52 15.56
CA ALA A 120 -11.89 1.90 16.04
C ALA A 120 -10.79 1.60 15.01
N GLY A 121 -10.91 0.48 14.27
CA GLY A 121 -10.05 0.15 13.15
C GLY A 121 -10.12 1.18 12.01
N TYR A 122 -11.32 1.60 11.60
CA TYR A 122 -11.47 2.64 10.56
C TYR A 122 -10.99 4.01 11.03
N LEU A 123 -11.23 4.37 12.29
CA LEU A 123 -10.74 5.62 12.85
C LEU A 123 -9.20 5.65 12.80
N GLN A 124 -8.55 4.53 13.11
CA GLN A 124 -7.11 4.38 12.97
C GLN A 124 -6.64 4.55 11.51
N VAL A 125 -7.35 3.97 10.53
CA VAL A 125 -7.06 4.13 9.10
C VAL A 125 -7.19 5.59 8.65
N LEU A 126 -8.12 6.35 9.24
CA LEU A 126 -8.28 7.78 8.97
C LEU A 126 -7.15 8.60 9.60
N LEU A 127 -6.84 8.35 10.88
CA LEU A 127 -5.90 9.15 11.66
C LEU A 127 -4.45 8.91 11.26
N LEU A 128 -4.04 7.65 11.09
CA LEU A 128 -2.63 7.30 10.99
C LEU A 128 -1.94 7.90 9.74
N PRO A 129 -2.54 7.93 8.53
CA PRO A 129 -1.97 8.64 7.39
C PRO A 129 -1.78 10.14 7.63
N LEU A 130 -2.72 10.80 8.33
CA LEU A 130 -2.58 12.22 8.70
C LEU A 130 -1.44 12.42 9.70
N LEU A 131 -1.31 11.53 10.70
CA LEU A 131 -0.23 11.59 11.68
C LEU A 131 1.15 11.41 11.02
N PHE A 132 1.30 10.45 10.11
CA PHE A 132 2.52 10.31 9.31
C PHE A 132 2.78 11.55 8.43
N TYR A 133 1.74 12.09 7.79
CA TYR A 133 1.85 13.30 6.98
C TYR A 133 2.40 14.49 7.80
N TYR A 134 1.88 14.69 9.01
CA TYR A 134 2.36 15.75 9.90
C TYR A 134 3.78 15.50 10.40
N LEU A 135 4.19 14.24 10.57
CA LEU A 135 5.58 13.90 10.86
C LEU A 135 6.48 14.21 9.64
N PHE A 136 6.03 13.95 8.41
CA PHE A 136 6.77 14.31 7.19
C PHE A 136 6.92 15.82 7.01
N LYS A 137 5.91 16.61 7.40
CA LYS A 137 5.95 18.08 7.32
C LYS A 137 7.08 18.70 8.15
N ARG A 138 7.61 17.99 9.15
CA ARG A 138 8.75 18.43 9.97
C ARG A 138 10.12 18.13 9.37
N MET A 139 10.16 17.58 8.16
CA MET A 139 11.38 17.20 7.48
C MET A 139 11.47 17.88 6.12
N SER A 140 12.70 18.05 5.63
CA SER A 140 12.91 18.43 4.24
C SER A 140 12.41 17.32 3.31
N ARG A 141 12.01 17.69 2.09
CA ARG A 141 11.54 16.72 1.09
C ARG A 141 12.55 15.61 0.82
N ASP A 142 13.83 15.95 0.67
CA ASP A 142 14.88 14.96 0.48
C ASP A 142 15.01 13.99 1.67
N ALA A 143 14.84 14.49 2.91
CA ALA A 143 14.83 13.63 4.09
C ALA A 143 13.64 12.66 4.11
N VAL A 144 12.43 13.09 3.71
CA VAL A 144 11.26 12.21 3.57
C VAL A 144 11.55 11.07 2.59
N TYR A 145 12.07 11.37 1.40
CA TYR A 145 12.39 10.36 0.39
C TYR A 145 13.46 9.37 0.89
N LYS A 146 14.51 9.89 1.55
CA LYS A 146 15.55 9.06 2.14
C LYS A 146 15.02 8.16 3.26
N SER A 147 14.13 8.66 4.11
CA SER A 147 13.49 7.86 5.16
C SER A 147 12.58 6.79 4.58
N MET A 148 11.76 7.10 3.58
CA MET A 148 10.91 6.12 2.91
C MET A 148 11.76 5.02 2.23
N ALA A 149 12.79 5.40 1.47
CA ALA A 149 13.68 4.44 0.83
C ALA A 149 14.42 3.54 1.85
N LEU A 150 14.87 4.10 2.97
CA LEU A 150 15.50 3.33 4.05
C LEU A 150 14.51 2.38 4.72
N SER A 151 13.27 2.83 4.96
CA SER A 151 12.21 1.98 5.53
C SER A 151 11.89 0.80 4.62
N ILE A 152 11.84 1.04 3.30
CA ILE A 152 11.66 0.00 2.28
C ILE A 152 12.84 -0.96 2.31
N LEU A 153 14.08 -0.47 2.29
CA LEU A 153 15.28 -1.32 2.34
C LEU A 153 15.26 -2.27 3.55
N ILE A 154 14.98 -1.73 4.74
CA ILE A 154 14.91 -2.55 5.97
C ILE A 154 13.77 -3.57 5.88
N THR A 155 12.60 -3.15 5.40
CA THR A 155 11.45 -4.06 5.22
C THR A 155 11.78 -5.21 4.27
N VAL A 156 12.45 -4.92 3.15
CA VAL A 156 12.86 -5.91 2.16
C VAL A 156 13.89 -6.86 2.75
N ALA A 157 14.90 -6.36 3.45
CA ALA A 157 15.91 -7.18 4.10
C ALA A 157 15.27 -8.17 5.10
N VAL A 158 14.38 -7.69 5.96
CA VAL A 158 13.67 -8.54 6.92
C VAL A 158 12.78 -9.56 6.21
N ASN A 159 12.04 -9.16 5.18
CA ASN A 159 11.18 -10.09 4.43
C ASN A 159 11.96 -11.14 3.63
N LEU A 160 13.16 -10.81 3.14
CA LEU A 160 14.07 -11.80 2.54
C LEU A 160 14.54 -12.84 3.56
N ILE A 161 14.88 -12.41 4.78
CA ILE A 161 15.22 -13.34 5.87
C ILE A 161 14.04 -14.28 6.15
N PHE A 162 12.83 -13.73 6.28
CA PHE A 162 11.63 -14.56 6.46
C PHE A 162 11.37 -15.48 5.28
N ALA A 163 11.60 -15.04 4.04
CA ALA A 163 11.44 -15.88 2.86
C ALA A 163 12.40 -17.08 2.88
N VAL A 164 13.66 -16.86 3.24
CA VAL A 164 14.66 -17.93 3.38
C VAL A 164 14.24 -18.89 4.50
N LEU A 165 13.85 -18.36 5.68
CA LEU A 165 13.39 -19.20 6.80
C LEU A 165 12.16 -20.03 6.41
N GLN A 166 11.16 -19.42 5.76
CA GLN A 166 9.93 -20.10 5.32
C GLN A 166 10.20 -21.17 4.25
N ARG A 167 11.24 -21.02 3.43
CA ARG A 167 11.63 -22.03 2.43
C ARG A 167 12.50 -23.15 3.01
N ALA A 168 13.42 -22.84 3.91
CA ALA A 168 14.41 -23.80 4.40
C ALA A 168 13.98 -24.53 5.67
N PHE A 169 13.17 -23.90 6.53
CA PHE A 169 12.87 -24.36 7.89
C PHE A 169 11.37 -24.27 8.19
N TYR A 170 10.57 -25.12 7.53
CA TYR A 170 9.11 -25.06 7.60
C TYR A 170 8.57 -24.98 9.03
N GLU A 171 8.93 -25.92 9.91
CA GLU A 171 8.34 -26.00 11.25
C GLU A 171 8.63 -24.76 12.10
N GLN A 172 9.89 -24.32 12.11
CA GLN A 172 10.33 -23.16 12.88
C GLN A 172 9.71 -21.87 12.32
N ALA A 173 9.71 -21.73 10.99
CA ALA A 173 9.16 -20.56 10.33
C ALA A 173 7.64 -20.47 10.46
N TYR A 174 6.92 -21.59 10.42
CA TYR A 174 5.49 -21.65 10.67
C TYR A 174 5.16 -21.20 12.08
N ARG A 175 5.80 -21.79 13.11
CA ARG A 175 5.59 -21.41 14.51
C ARG A 175 5.89 -19.93 14.75
N LEU A 176 6.99 -19.43 14.19
CA LEU A 176 7.37 -18.02 14.30
C LEU A 176 6.35 -17.11 13.62
N THR A 177 5.98 -17.38 12.37
CA THR A 177 5.03 -16.55 11.60
C THR A 177 3.65 -16.56 12.27
N PHE A 178 3.20 -17.71 12.76
CA PHE A 178 1.94 -17.86 13.47
C PHE A 178 1.95 -17.10 14.81
N ALA A 179 3.01 -17.24 15.60
CA ALA A 179 3.15 -16.54 16.87
C ALA A 179 3.15 -15.02 16.71
N LEU A 180 3.91 -14.49 15.74
CA LEU A 180 4.07 -13.06 15.52
C LEU A 180 2.89 -12.40 14.80
N TYR A 181 2.28 -13.07 13.82
CA TYR A 181 1.41 -12.40 12.84
C TYR A 181 -0.01 -12.96 12.71
N ALA A 182 -0.32 -14.15 13.24
CA ALA A 182 -1.69 -14.62 13.26
C ALA A 182 -2.57 -13.65 14.08
N SER A 183 -3.82 -13.44 13.68
CA SER A 183 -4.80 -12.65 14.43
C SER A 183 -6.20 -13.23 14.29
N ASP A 184 -7.10 -12.86 15.18
CA ASP A 184 -8.48 -13.35 15.21
C ASP A 184 -9.16 -13.01 13.87
N GLY A 185 -9.68 -14.02 13.19
CA GLY A 185 -10.27 -13.89 11.85
C GLY A 185 -9.27 -13.82 10.68
N ARG A 186 -7.94 -13.84 10.94
CA ARG A 186 -6.88 -13.69 9.91
C ARG A 186 -5.80 -14.79 9.98
N TYR A 187 -6.18 -15.99 10.40
CA TYR A 187 -5.29 -17.15 10.49
C TYR A 187 -5.51 -18.17 9.37
N LYS A 188 -6.62 -18.09 8.60
CA LYS A 188 -6.97 -19.05 7.55
C LYS A 188 -5.81 -19.35 6.58
N PRO A 189 -5.10 -18.34 6.03
CA PRO A 189 -3.99 -18.61 5.13
C PRO A 189 -2.85 -19.41 5.77
N LEU A 190 -2.56 -19.18 7.05
CA LEU A 190 -1.55 -19.92 7.80
C LEU A 190 -2.02 -21.34 8.13
N ASN A 191 -3.30 -21.54 8.42
CA ASN A 191 -3.84 -22.89 8.64
C ASN A 191 -3.75 -23.76 7.38
N GLU A 192 -3.92 -23.19 6.19
CA GLU A 192 -3.73 -23.94 4.95
C GLU A 192 -2.26 -24.38 4.78
N VAL A 193 -1.31 -23.54 5.14
CA VAL A 193 0.12 -23.91 5.18
C VAL A 193 0.39 -25.05 6.17
N ALA A 194 -0.29 -25.03 7.32
CA ALA A 194 -0.18 -26.09 8.31
C ALA A 194 -0.65 -27.45 7.76
N LYS A 195 -1.72 -27.45 6.95
CA LYS A 195 -2.28 -28.65 6.31
C LYS A 195 -1.37 -29.20 5.23
N THR A 196 -0.73 -28.33 4.44
CA THR A 196 0.17 -28.76 3.36
C THR A 196 1.52 -29.23 3.86
N GLY A 197 1.97 -28.77 5.03
CA GLY A 197 3.26 -29.14 5.61
C GLY A 197 4.45 -28.40 5.00
N TYR A 198 4.21 -27.35 4.21
CA TYR A 198 5.24 -26.51 3.60
C TYR A 198 4.65 -25.16 3.13
N PHE A 199 5.51 -24.15 2.95
CA PHE A 199 5.14 -22.87 2.37
C PHE A 199 5.17 -22.95 0.83
N ASP A 200 4.00 -23.15 0.22
CA ASP A 200 3.83 -23.04 -1.25
C ASP A 200 4.09 -21.59 -1.71
N ARG A 201 3.62 -20.63 -0.90
CA ARG A 201 3.71 -19.19 -1.08
C ARG A 201 4.41 -18.56 0.10
N ILE A 202 5.17 -17.49 -0.17
CA ILE A 202 5.91 -16.78 0.87
C ILE A 202 5.05 -15.69 1.49
N PHE A 203 5.09 -15.65 2.82
CA PHE A 203 4.30 -14.73 3.64
C PHE A 203 5.15 -13.55 4.11
N GLY A 204 6.46 -13.74 4.28
CA GLY A 204 7.33 -12.71 4.85
C GLY A 204 6.91 -12.39 6.29
N THR A 205 6.91 -11.10 6.65
CA THR A 205 6.42 -10.59 7.95
C THR A 205 4.91 -10.33 7.99
N PHE A 206 4.14 -11.04 7.15
CA PHE A 206 2.70 -10.87 7.02
C PHE A 206 1.96 -12.17 7.33
N TYR A 207 0.67 -12.05 7.64
CA TYR A 207 -0.22 -13.21 7.82
C TYR A 207 -0.80 -13.74 6.51
N SER A 208 -0.53 -13.07 5.39
CA SER A 208 -1.04 -13.42 4.07
C SER A 208 -0.04 -13.06 2.97
N PRO A 209 0.21 -13.94 2.00
CA PRO A 209 1.05 -13.64 0.84
C PRO A 209 0.49 -12.48 0.02
N THR A 210 -0.83 -12.31 -0.01
CA THR A 210 -1.51 -11.19 -0.70
C THR A 210 -1.05 -9.83 -0.17
N LEU A 211 -0.84 -9.70 1.15
CA LEU A 211 -0.35 -8.46 1.75
C LEU A 211 1.11 -8.21 1.43
N LEU A 212 1.95 -9.26 1.40
CA LEU A 212 3.34 -9.14 0.95
C LEU A 212 3.39 -8.64 -0.50
N GLY A 213 2.61 -9.26 -1.39
CA GLY A 213 2.52 -8.88 -2.80
C GLY A 213 2.03 -7.44 -3.00
N LEU A 214 0.97 -7.05 -2.29
CA LEU A 214 0.48 -5.66 -2.29
C LEU A 214 1.55 -4.68 -1.82
N THR A 215 2.18 -4.96 -0.68
CA THR A 215 3.20 -4.08 -0.09
C THR A 215 4.39 -3.95 -1.03
N ALA A 216 4.84 -5.06 -1.62
CA ALA A 216 5.93 -5.06 -2.58
C ALA A 216 5.59 -4.25 -3.85
N LEU A 217 4.36 -4.36 -4.38
CA LEU A 217 3.92 -3.57 -5.54
C LEU A 217 3.96 -2.06 -5.23
N ILE A 218 3.49 -1.65 -4.06
CA ILE A 218 3.49 -0.23 -3.64
C ILE A 218 4.93 0.28 -3.43
N MET A 219 5.78 -0.52 -2.79
CA MET A 219 7.20 -0.19 -2.62
C MET A 219 7.93 -0.06 -3.97
N LEU A 220 7.64 -0.97 -4.90
CA LEU A 220 8.19 -0.93 -6.25
C LEU A 220 7.72 0.33 -7.00
N ALA A 221 6.42 0.64 -6.94
CA ALA A 221 5.87 1.86 -7.52
C ALA A 221 6.54 3.12 -6.96
N PHE A 222 6.77 3.17 -5.64
CA PHE A 222 7.52 4.26 -5.01
C PHE A 222 8.95 4.35 -5.56
N LEU A 223 9.76 3.29 -5.46
CA LEU A 223 11.18 3.34 -5.84
C LEU A 223 11.37 3.62 -7.33
N LEU A 224 10.54 3.03 -8.19
CA LEU A 224 10.54 3.31 -9.62
C LEU A 224 10.20 4.78 -9.87
N SER A 225 9.21 5.34 -9.17
CA SER A 225 8.88 6.76 -9.30
C SER A 225 10.05 7.67 -8.91
N VAL A 226 10.80 7.33 -7.85
CA VAL A 226 11.98 8.09 -7.41
C VAL A 226 13.11 7.97 -8.43
N TRP A 227 13.33 6.78 -8.97
CA TRP A 227 14.35 6.54 -9.97
C TRP A 227 14.03 7.22 -11.31
N LEU A 228 12.76 7.27 -11.71
CA LEU A 228 12.29 7.94 -12.91
C LEU A 228 12.19 9.47 -12.75
N SER A 229 11.81 9.97 -11.56
CA SER A 229 11.62 11.41 -11.30
C SER A 229 12.92 12.18 -11.12
N ARG A 230 14.02 11.50 -10.73
CA ARG A 230 15.35 12.12 -10.68
C ARG A 230 15.77 12.54 -12.09
N GLN A 231 15.56 13.82 -12.38
CA GLN A 231 16.03 14.48 -13.58
C GLN A 231 17.56 14.35 -13.69
N PRO A 232 18.10 14.40 -14.93
CA PRO A 232 19.53 14.53 -15.20
C PRO A 232 20.21 15.77 -14.59
N GLN A 233 19.49 16.68 -13.92
CA GLN A 233 20.09 17.84 -13.25
C GLN A 233 21.06 17.44 -12.11
N LEU A 234 20.88 16.25 -11.51
CA LEU A 234 21.88 15.64 -10.59
C LEU A 234 23.01 14.88 -11.30
N LEU A 235 22.86 14.65 -12.61
CA LEU A 235 23.90 14.11 -13.50
C LEU A 235 24.64 15.22 -14.23
N GLY A 236 24.43 16.49 -13.81
CA GLY A 236 25.13 17.65 -14.33
C GLY A 236 25.03 17.74 -15.85
N THR A 237 23.94 18.28 -16.38
CA THR A 237 24.17 19.20 -17.49
C THR A 237 24.89 20.38 -16.84
N PRO A 238 26.21 20.53 -17.04
CA PRO A 238 26.91 21.67 -16.46
C PRO A 238 26.17 22.91 -16.92
N GLU A 239 25.80 23.78 -15.99
CA GLU A 239 25.65 25.17 -16.36
C GLU A 239 26.95 25.54 -17.07
N SER A 240 26.80 25.96 -18.32
CA SER A 240 27.86 26.20 -19.30
C SER A 240 29.07 26.87 -18.66
N GLY A 241 30.10 26.11 -18.26
CA GLY A 241 31.37 26.65 -17.76
C GLY A 241 32.08 25.86 -16.65
N SER A 242 31.37 25.15 -15.76
CA SER A 242 32.03 24.43 -14.65
C SER A 242 32.34 22.97 -15.01
N GLN A 243 33.60 22.53 -14.86
CA GLN A 243 33.98 21.13 -15.03
C GLN A 243 33.09 20.20 -14.19
N PRO A 244 32.50 19.14 -14.76
CA PRO A 244 31.65 18.23 -14.02
C PRO A 244 32.48 17.50 -12.96
N ASP A 245 32.11 17.69 -11.70
CA ASP A 245 32.70 16.98 -10.57
C ASP A 245 32.48 15.46 -10.75
N ARG A 246 33.58 14.75 -11.05
CA ARG A 246 33.59 13.30 -11.28
C ARG A 246 33.06 12.53 -10.07
N THR A 247 33.21 13.07 -8.86
CA THR A 247 32.80 12.41 -7.62
C THR A 247 31.28 12.40 -7.46
N ALA A 248 30.61 13.52 -7.72
CA ALA A 248 29.16 13.65 -7.68
C ALA A 248 28.47 12.71 -8.69
N THR A 249 29.03 12.62 -9.90
CA THR A 249 28.52 11.72 -10.96
C THR A 249 28.62 10.26 -10.55
N ARG A 250 29.74 9.85 -9.94
CA ARG A 250 29.94 8.47 -9.45
C ARG A 250 28.95 8.14 -8.32
N GLN A 251 28.73 9.08 -7.40
CA GLN A 251 27.79 8.90 -6.30
C GLN A 251 26.34 8.77 -6.79
N ALA A 252 25.95 9.56 -7.80
CA ALA A 252 24.62 9.47 -8.41
C ALA A 252 24.38 8.10 -9.08
N ARG A 253 25.38 7.58 -9.81
CA ARG A 253 25.33 6.23 -10.41
C ARG A 253 25.20 5.14 -9.36
N HIS A 254 26.02 5.19 -8.30
CA HIS A 254 25.93 4.21 -7.20
C HIS A 254 24.55 4.19 -6.56
N ARG A 255 23.95 5.36 -6.30
CA ARG A 255 22.59 5.45 -5.75
C ARG A 255 21.54 4.89 -6.71
N ALA A 256 21.68 5.13 -8.02
CA ALA A 256 20.78 4.58 -9.02
C ALA A 256 20.87 3.05 -9.09
N CYS A 257 22.09 2.49 -9.12
CA CYS A 257 22.30 1.04 -9.09
C CYS A 257 21.71 0.41 -7.82
N LEU A 258 21.93 1.03 -6.66
CA LEU A 258 21.37 0.54 -5.40
C LEU A 258 19.83 0.51 -5.45
N LEU A 259 19.18 1.55 -5.97
CA LEU A 259 17.71 1.57 -6.13
C LEU A 259 17.21 0.45 -7.04
N LEU A 260 17.93 0.16 -8.14
CA LEU A 260 17.58 -0.92 -9.06
C LEU A 260 17.75 -2.31 -8.41
N ILE A 261 18.83 -2.52 -7.66
CA ILE A 261 19.05 -3.76 -6.91
C ILE A 261 17.93 -3.97 -5.89
N ILE A 262 17.59 -2.94 -5.10
CA ILE A 262 16.48 -3.03 -4.13
C ILE A 262 15.16 -3.32 -4.84
N SER A 263 14.90 -2.68 -5.99
CA SER A 263 13.69 -2.92 -6.79
C SER A 263 13.62 -4.35 -7.32
N ALA A 264 14.75 -4.93 -7.76
CA ALA A 264 14.83 -6.31 -8.20
C ALA A 264 14.57 -7.30 -7.05
N LEU A 265 15.11 -7.03 -5.85
CA LEU A 265 14.86 -7.84 -4.66
C LEU A 265 13.39 -7.78 -4.21
N ILE A 266 12.78 -6.59 -4.25
CA ILE A 266 11.33 -6.43 -3.99
C ILE A 266 10.52 -7.22 -5.00
N LEU A 267 10.87 -7.12 -6.28
CA LEU A 267 10.16 -7.83 -7.33
C LEU A 267 10.27 -9.35 -7.15
N HIS A 268 11.45 -9.85 -6.78
CA HIS A 268 11.63 -11.26 -6.46
C HIS A 268 10.72 -11.70 -5.31
N LEU A 269 10.72 -10.96 -4.18
CA LEU A 269 9.81 -11.18 -3.05
C LEU A 269 8.34 -11.18 -3.49
N ALA A 270 7.96 -10.23 -4.35
CA ALA A 270 6.61 -10.07 -4.86
C ALA A 270 6.15 -11.30 -5.68
N ILE A 271 7.05 -11.84 -6.51
CA ILE A 271 6.77 -12.99 -7.38
C ILE A 271 6.67 -14.28 -6.56
N ILE A 272 7.60 -14.52 -5.61
CA ILE A 272 7.58 -15.72 -4.77
C ILE A 272 6.42 -15.73 -3.74
N ALA A 273 5.78 -14.58 -3.51
CA ALA A 273 4.52 -14.49 -2.78
C ALA A 273 3.35 -15.11 -3.56
N TYR A 274 3.46 -15.28 -4.89
CA TYR A 274 2.44 -15.88 -5.75
C TYR A 274 1.04 -15.30 -5.55
N THR A 275 0.88 -14.04 -5.92
CA THR A 275 -0.39 -13.34 -5.76
C THR A 275 -0.90 -12.85 -7.10
N LYS A 276 -2.22 -12.88 -7.29
CA LYS A 276 -2.87 -12.29 -8.47
C LYS A 276 -2.52 -10.80 -8.60
N ILE A 277 -2.36 -10.10 -7.47
CA ILE A 277 -1.95 -8.69 -7.39
C ILE A 277 -0.64 -8.46 -8.13
N VAL A 278 0.38 -9.26 -7.86
CA VAL A 278 1.70 -9.05 -8.46
C VAL A 278 1.72 -9.57 -9.89
N ILE A 279 1.25 -10.81 -10.09
CA ILE A 279 1.36 -11.48 -11.39
C ILE A 279 0.58 -10.75 -12.48
N LEU A 280 -0.63 -10.27 -12.19
CA LEU A 280 -1.44 -9.51 -13.16
C LEU A 280 -1.24 -8.00 -13.01
N GLY A 281 -1.07 -7.52 -11.78
CA GLY A 281 -0.96 -6.09 -11.54
C GLY A 281 0.35 -5.48 -12.03
N LEU A 282 1.46 -6.21 -12.05
CA LEU A 282 2.71 -5.67 -12.59
C LEU A 282 2.63 -5.43 -14.11
N PRO A 283 2.16 -6.37 -14.96
CA PRO A 283 1.88 -6.07 -16.37
C PRO A 283 0.96 -4.86 -16.57
N VAL A 284 -0.15 -4.78 -15.82
CA VAL A 284 -1.08 -3.64 -15.89
C VAL A 284 -0.38 -2.33 -15.52
N PHE A 285 0.46 -2.35 -14.48
CA PHE A 285 1.22 -1.19 -14.05
C PHE A 285 2.27 -0.75 -15.09
N ILE A 286 2.93 -1.70 -15.74
CA ILE A 286 3.88 -1.45 -16.83
C ILE A 286 3.16 -0.82 -18.03
N ILE A 287 2.01 -1.35 -18.44
CA ILE A 287 1.20 -0.81 -19.54
C ILE A 287 0.76 0.62 -19.21
N TYR A 288 0.24 0.85 -18.01
CA TYR A 288 -0.15 2.17 -17.54
C TYR A 288 1.01 3.18 -17.65
N TRP A 289 2.22 2.77 -17.26
CA TRP A 289 3.39 3.62 -17.40
C TRP A 289 3.82 3.86 -18.84
N ALA A 290 3.71 2.86 -19.71
CA ALA A 290 3.95 3.03 -21.14
C ALA A 290 2.99 4.09 -21.72
N ILE A 291 1.73 4.10 -21.27
CA ILE A 291 0.75 5.15 -21.63
C ILE A 291 1.22 6.52 -21.14
N LEU A 292 1.71 6.65 -19.90
CA LEU A 292 2.25 7.92 -19.40
C LEU A 292 3.40 8.49 -20.27
N LEU A 293 4.23 7.63 -20.86
CA LEU A 293 5.32 8.07 -21.75
C LEU A 293 4.82 8.74 -23.03
N ILE A 294 3.63 8.33 -23.52
CA ILE A 294 3.01 8.93 -24.70
C ILE A 294 2.63 10.39 -24.39
N PHE A 295 2.08 10.64 -23.20
CA PHE A 295 1.58 11.94 -22.76
C PHE A 295 2.66 12.90 -22.23
N PHE A 296 3.89 12.43 -21.96
CA PHE A 296 5.00 13.26 -21.50
C PHE A 296 6.16 13.31 -22.51
N PRO A 297 5.96 13.90 -23.72
CA PRO A 297 6.90 13.82 -24.84
C PRO A 297 8.27 14.42 -24.54
N GLU A 298 8.33 15.48 -23.74
CA GLU A 298 9.56 16.18 -23.33
C GLU A 298 10.60 15.28 -22.64
N ARG A 299 10.18 14.10 -22.14
CA ARG A 299 11.04 13.18 -21.38
C ARG A 299 11.25 11.83 -22.08
N LYS A 300 10.78 11.67 -23.32
CA LYS A 300 10.70 10.39 -24.04
C LYS A 300 12.02 9.62 -24.05
N LYS A 301 13.12 10.17 -24.60
CA LYS A 301 14.37 9.41 -24.83
C LYS A 301 14.96 8.82 -23.55
N THR A 302 15.13 9.63 -22.50
CA THR A 302 15.70 9.18 -21.22
C THR A 302 14.76 8.25 -20.48
N LEU A 303 13.43 8.49 -20.52
CA LEU A 303 12.48 7.59 -19.90
C LEU A 303 12.40 6.24 -20.61
N TYR A 304 12.46 6.17 -21.94
CA TYR A 304 12.49 4.90 -22.68
C TYR A 304 13.67 4.02 -22.28
N GLN A 305 14.89 4.59 -22.22
CA GLN A 305 16.08 3.85 -21.77
C GLN A 305 15.90 3.32 -20.35
N ARG A 306 15.37 4.17 -19.46
CA ARG A 306 15.09 3.79 -18.08
C ARG A 306 14.04 2.68 -18.00
N TRP A 307 12.98 2.75 -18.80
CA TRP A 307 11.96 1.71 -18.87
C TRP A 307 12.46 0.40 -19.45
N ALA A 308 13.32 0.45 -20.46
CA ALA A 308 13.97 -0.74 -20.99
C ALA A 308 14.75 -1.49 -19.90
N VAL A 309 15.45 -0.75 -19.02
CA VAL A 309 16.13 -1.34 -17.85
C VAL A 309 15.14 -1.98 -16.87
N VAL A 310 14.02 -1.30 -16.57
CA VAL A 310 12.99 -1.86 -15.67
C VAL A 310 12.35 -3.13 -16.25
N LEU A 311 12.04 -3.13 -17.55
CA LEU A 311 11.51 -4.28 -18.27
C LEU A 311 12.53 -5.43 -18.27
N LEU A 312 13.79 -5.15 -18.60
CA LEU A 312 14.86 -6.15 -18.61
C LEU A 312 15.03 -6.78 -17.22
N ILE A 313 15.12 -5.96 -16.17
CA ILE A 313 15.20 -6.44 -14.78
C ILE A 313 13.96 -7.26 -14.44
N SER A 314 12.77 -6.82 -14.83
CA SER A 314 11.54 -7.53 -14.52
C SER A 314 11.52 -8.90 -15.17
N THR A 315 11.80 -8.97 -16.47
CA THR A 315 11.90 -10.23 -17.23
C THR A 315 12.98 -11.14 -16.66
N ALA A 316 14.16 -10.61 -16.33
CA ALA A 316 15.24 -11.39 -15.73
C ALA A 316 14.83 -11.98 -14.37
N VAL A 317 14.22 -11.18 -13.49
CA VAL A 317 13.76 -11.66 -12.18
C VAL A 317 12.63 -12.67 -12.32
N TYR A 318 11.69 -12.48 -13.25
CA TYR A 318 10.67 -13.49 -13.56
C TYR A 318 11.29 -14.81 -14.02
N GLY A 319 12.23 -14.75 -14.97
CA GLY A 319 12.92 -15.93 -15.48
C GLY A 319 13.69 -16.66 -14.38
N VAL A 320 14.55 -15.95 -13.64
CA VAL A 320 15.32 -16.53 -12.53
C VAL A 320 14.38 -17.11 -11.48
N THR A 321 13.31 -16.42 -11.12
CA THR A 321 12.36 -16.92 -10.13
C THR A 321 11.67 -18.18 -10.64
N TYR A 322 11.20 -18.19 -11.90
CA TYR A 322 10.55 -19.36 -12.53
C TYR A 322 11.38 -20.64 -12.41
N PHE A 323 12.69 -20.55 -12.65
CA PHE A 323 13.62 -21.69 -12.62
C PHE A 323 14.17 -22.03 -11.22
N THR A 324 14.15 -21.11 -10.26
CA THR A 324 14.64 -21.35 -8.89
C THR A 324 13.54 -21.85 -7.94
N ILE A 325 12.29 -21.91 -8.40
CA ILE A 325 11.17 -22.43 -7.60
C ILE A 325 11.32 -23.94 -7.38
N PRO A 326 11.20 -24.42 -6.12
CA PRO A 326 11.31 -25.83 -5.82
C PRO A 326 10.12 -26.65 -6.36
N ALA A 327 10.36 -27.93 -6.63
CA ALA A 327 9.41 -28.84 -7.27
C ALA A 327 8.04 -28.90 -6.56
N PHE A 328 8.02 -28.88 -5.23
CA PHE A 328 6.79 -28.93 -4.44
C PHE A 328 5.87 -27.70 -4.65
N SER A 329 6.41 -26.59 -5.18
CA SER A 329 5.63 -25.37 -5.48
C SER A 329 5.18 -25.30 -6.95
N HIS A 330 5.38 -26.36 -7.74
CA HIS A 330 5.00 -26.37 -9.17
C HIS A 330 3.52 -26.14 -9.41
N ASN A 331 2.62 -26.65 -8.55
CA ASN A 331 1.19 -26.46 -8.69
C ASN A 331 0.79 -24.98 -8.53
N ALA A 332 1.30 -24.33 -7.48
CA ALA A 332 1.10 -22.90 -7.27
C ALA A 332 1.71 -22.10 -8.45
N ARG A 333 2.93 -22.43 -8.87
CA ARG A 333 3.56 -21.80 -10.03
C ARG A 333 2.69 -21.89 -11.27
N ASN A 334 2.30 -23.10 -11.67
CA ASN A 334 1.54 -23.33 -12.89
C ASN A 334 0.18 -22.63 -12.85
N TYR A 335 -0.49 -22.63 -11.69
CA TYR A 335 -1.74 -21.89 -11.48
C TYR A 335 -1.54 -20.38 -11.70
N TYR A 336 -0.62 -19.74 -10.98
CA TYR A 336 -0.48 -18.29 -11.00
C TYR A 336 0.13 -17.78 -12.31
N TYR A 337 1.16 -18.45 -12.85
CA TYR A 337 1.72 -18.09 -14.16
C TYR A 337 0.73 -18.34 -15.29
N GLY A 338 -0.10 -19.39 -15.19
CA GLY A 338 -1.19 -19.64 -16.13
C GLY A 338 -2.22 -18.51 -16.20
N LEU A 339 -2.38 -17.71 -15.14
CA LEU A 339 -3.26 -16.53 -15.16
C LEU A 339 -2.79 -15.45 -16.14
N LEU A 340 -1.50 -15.39 -16.48
CA LEU A 340 -1.01 -14.45 -17.51
C LEU A 340 -1.63 -14.75 -18.88
N LEU A 341 -1.91 -16.03 -19.17
CA LEU A 341 -2.53 -16.47 -20.42
C LEU A 341 -4.05 -16.31 -20.39
N ARG A 342 -4.66 -16.27 -19.20
CA ARG A 342 -6.12 -16.17 -19.01
C ARG A 342 -6.46 -15.14 -17.91
N PRO A 343 -6.12 -13.86 -18.10
CA PRO A 343 -6.24 -12.84 -17.04
C PRO A 343 -7.69 -12.61 -16.60
N LEU A 344 -8.66 -12.75 -17.51
CA LEU A 344 -10.08 -12.57 -17.20
C LEU A 344 -10.64 -13.64 -16.24
N ASN A 345 -10.06 -14.85 -16.23
CA ASN A 345 -10.46 -15.90 -15.30
C ASN A 345 -10.18 -15.52 -13.84
N SER A 346 -9.23 -14.60 -13.61
CA SER A 346 -8.96 -14.08 -12.27
C SER A 346 -10.13 -13.25 -11.73
N LEU A 347 -10.79 -12.47 -12.59
CA LEU A 347 -11.95 -11.64 -12.24
C LEU A 347 -13.18 -12.52 -12.03
N SER A 348 -13.41 -13.51 -12.90
CA SER A 348 -14.56 -14.43 -12.75
C SER A 348 -14.47 -15.24 -11.46
N SER A 349 -13.28 -15.74 -11.09
CA SER A 349 -13.08 -16.45 -9.82
C SER A 349 -13.39 -15.63 -8.56
N ARG A 350 -13.46 -14.29 -8.70
CA ARG A 350 -13.59 -13.36 -7.58
C ARG A 350 -14.96 -12.69 -7.53
N TYR A 351 -15.45 -12.22 -8.68
CA TYR A 351 -16.66 -11.41 -8.83
C TYR A 351 -17.79 -12.12 -9.57
N GLY A 352 -17.54 -13.28 -10.18
CA GLY A 352 -18.53 -14.00 -10.96
C GLY A 352 -19.64 -14.60 -10.09
N SER A 353 -20.89 -14.25 -10.39
CA SER A 353 -22.05 -15.10 -10.13
C SER A 353 -22.14 -16.10 -11.26
N VAL A 354 -22.03 -17.40 -10.97
CA VAL A 354 -22.21 -18.43 -12.00
C VAL A 354 -23.69 -18.44 -12.38
N HIS A 355 -24.03 -17.95 -13.57
CA HIS A 355 -25.24 -18.39 -14.25
C HIS A 355 -24.91 -19.73 -14.90
N LEU A 356 -25.42 -20.82 -14.33
CA LEU A 356 -25.48 -22.10 -15.03
C LEU A 356 -26.40 -21.94 -16.25
N SER A 357 -25.83 -21.75 -17.43
CA SER A 357 -26.46 -22.22 -18.66
C SER A 357 -26.11 -23.71 -18.79
N GLN A 358 -27.16 -24.52 -18.86
CA GLN A 358 -27.16 -25.98 -18.89
C GLN A 358 -26.29 -26.59 -20.02
N SER A 359 -26.04 -27.90 -19.85
CA SER A 359 -25.17 -28.81 -20.60
C SER A 359 -23.68 -28.64 -20.23
N THR A 360 -22.99 -29.60 -19.62
CA THR A 360 -22.96 -31.04 -19.86
C THR A 360 -22.52 -31.77 -18.58
N GLN A 361 -23.03 -32.98 -18.40
CA GLN A 361 -23.21 -33.77 -17.19
C GLN A 361 -21.95 -34.32 -16.45
N ASP A 362 -20.78 -33.69 -16.54
CA ASP A 362 -19.55 -34.21 -15.89
C ASP A 362 -18.84 -33.22 -14.94
N MET A 363 -19.60 -32.43 -14.19
CA MET A 363 -19.06 -31.54 -13.13
C MET A 363 -19.74 -31.73 -11.76
N GLU A 364 -20.33 -32.89 -11.52
CA GLU A 364 -21.21 -33.10 -10.35
C GLU A 364 -20.44 -33.27 -9.01
N ASN A 365 -19.11 -33.44 -9.02
CA ASN A 365 -18.31 -33.61 -7.80
C ASN A 365 -17.28 -32.49 -7.50
N ALA A 366 -17.13 -31.48 -8.38
CA ALA A 366 -16.19 -30.36 -8.17
C ALA A 366 -16.86 -29.02 -7.84
N VAL A 367 -18.20 -28.99 -7.77
CA VAL A 367 -19.03 -27.76 -7.85
C VAL A 367 -19.73 -27.41 -6.52
N ASN A 368 -19.47 -28.12 -5.42
CA ASN A 368 -20.11 -27.82 -4.11
C ASN A 368 -19.58 -26.56 -3.37
N SER A 369 -19.03 -25.58 -4.08
CA SER A 369 -18.84 -24.20 -3.59
C SER A 369 -19.05 -23.16 -4.70
N SER A 370 -20.11 -23.35 -5.49
CA SER A 370 -20.46 -22.57 -6.69
C SER A 370 -21.11 -21.21 -6.39
N SER A 371 -20.36 -20.32 -5.76
CA SER A 371 -20.58 -18.87 -5.81
C SER A 371 -19.22 -18.18 -5.63
N GLY A 372 -18.86 -17.20 -6.48
CA GLY A 372 -17.60 -16.46 -6.28
C GLY A 372 -17.48 -15.96 -4.84
N ILE A 373 -16.25 -15.85 -4.30
CA ILE A 373 -16.01 -15.57 -2.87
C ILE A 373 -16.76 -14.30 -2.40
N THR A 374 -17.01 -13.34 -3.30
CA THR A 374 -17.71 -12.08 -3.01
C THR A 374 -19.17 -12.04 -3.49
N ALA A 375 -19.73 -13.13 -4.02
CA ALA A 375 -21.06 -13.14 -4.61
C ALA A 375 -22.17 -12.85 -3.57
N SER A 376 -22.05 -13.38 -2.36
CA SER A 376 -22.95 -13.03 -1.25
C SER A 376 -22.86 -11.55 -0.89
N ALA A 377 -21.65 -11.00 -0.81
CA ALA A 377 -21.44 -9.57 -0.58
C ALA A 377 -22.08 -8.70 -1.67
N MET A 378 -22.06 -9.14 -2.94
CA MET A 378 -22.75 -8.44 -4.02
C MET A 378 -24.27 -8.41 -3.85
N GLY A 379 -24.88 -9.45 -3.28
CA GLY A 379 -26.31 -9.47 -2.95
C GLY A 379 -26.66 -8.38 -1.93
N VAL A 380 -25.90 -8.30 -0.84
CA VAL A 380 -26.06 -7.27 0.19
C VAL A 380 -25.83 -5.87 -0.38
N ILE A 381 -24.77 -5.69 -1.19
CA ILE A 381 -24.48 -4.41 -1.86
C ILE A 381 -25.63 -3.96 -2.75
N LYS A 382 -26.26 -4.86 -3.52
CA LYS A 382 -27.41 -4.51 -4.37
C LYS A 382 -28.60 -4.02 -3.55
N LYS A 383 -28.88 -4.65 -2.41
CA LYS A 383 -29.99 -4.28 -1.52
C LYS A 383 -29.73 -2.94 -0.81
N HIS A 384 -28.49 -2.67 -0.45
CA HIS A 384 -28.09 -1.49 0.34
C HIS A 384 -27.14 -0.57 -0.43
N TRP A 385 -27.37 -0.40 -1.74
CA TRP A 385 -26.40 0.22 -2.65
C TRP A 385 -26.01 1.66 -2.33
N LEU A 386 -26.91 2.45 -1.70
CA LEU A 386 -26.69 3.87 -1.47
C LEU A 386 -25.77 4.16 -0.28
N ILE A 387 -26.11 3.65 0.92
CA ILE A 387 -25.45 3.95 2.20
C ILE A 387 -24.72 2.71 2.77
N GLY A 388 -24.93 1.52 2.20
CA GLY A 388 -24.34 0.29 2.72
C GLY A 388 -24.94 -0.14 4.06
N VAL A 389 -24.24 -1.04 4.75
CA VAL A 389 -24.73 -1.71 5.96
C VAL A 389 -23.85 -1.54 7.19
N GLY A 390 -22.83 -0.69 7.09
CA GLY A 390 -21.80 -0.55 8.11
C GLY A 390 -20.75 -1.67 8.05
N PRO A 391 -19.80 -1.67 8.99
CA PRO A 391 -18.58 -2.48 8.91
C PRO A 391 -18.74 -3.94 9.32
N LEU A 392 -19.92 -4.35 9.78
CA LEU A 392 -20.21 -5.70 10.23
C LEU A 392 -20.92 -6.47 9.13
N SER A 393 -20.62 -7.77 9.08
CA SER A 393 -21.24 -8.65 8.10
C SER A 393 -22.67 -9.02 8.47
N ILE A 394 -23.61 -9.01 7.52
CA ILE A 394 -25.02 -9.38 7.78
C ILE A 394 -25.27 -10.87 7.57
N GLU A 395 -24.80 -11.41 6.45
CA GLU A 395 -25.07 -12.77 5.97
C GLU A 395 -23.81 -13.64 6.03
N GLN A 396 -22.85 -13.28 6.91
CA GLN A 396 -21.51 -13.88 6.99
C GLN A 396 -20.74 -13.80 5.66
N GLU A 397 -21.03 -12.79 4.83
CA GLU A 397 -20.35 -12.56 3.58
C GLU A 397 -18.86 -12.24 3.75
N PHE A 398 -18.07 -12.68 2.76
CA PHE A 398 -16.63 -12.46 2.78
C PHE A 398 -16.27 -11.12 2.13
N LEU A 399 -15.81 -10.17 2.95
CA LEU A 399 -15.43 -8.81 2.51
C LEU A 399 -13.92 -8.63 2.29
N GLY A 400 -13.09 -9.56 2.77
CA GLY A 400 -11.65 -9.36 2.95
C GLY A 400 -10.79 -9.33 1.68
N ASP A 401 -11.37 -9.58 0.51
CA ASP A 401 -10.62 -9.72 -0.74
C ASP A 401 -10.60 -8.44 -1.60
N SER A 402 -11.41 -7.42 -1.33
CA SER A 402 -11.41 -6.23 -2.19
C SER A 402 -11.84 -4.99 -1.42
N GLN A 403 -11.00 -3.95 -1.46
CA GLN A 403 -11.33 -2.65 -0.89
C GLN A 403 -12.61 -2.08 -1.51
N VAL A 404 -12.80 -2.28 -2.82
CA VAL A 404 -14.00 -1.77 -3.52
C VAL A 404 -15.26 -2.43 -2.99
N VAL A 405 -15.24 -3.76 -2.82
CA VAL A 405 -16.35 -4.52 -2.25
C VAL A 405 -16.62 -4.08 -0.82
N GLN A 406 -15.58 -3.95 0.00
CA GLN A 406 -15.72 -3.54 1.39
C GLN A 406 -16.29 -2.12 1.54
N VAL A 407 -15.83 -1.17 0.74
CA VAL A 407 -16.34 0.22 0.80
C VAL A 407 -17.80 0.28 0.35
N LEU A 408 -18.14 -0.39 -0.76
CA LEU A 408 -19.53 -0.47 -1.24
C LEU A 408 -20.44 -1.18 -0.23
N HIS A 409 -19.96 -2.24 0.39
CA HIS A 409 -20.70 -2.97 1.41
C HIS A 409 -20.96 -2.08 2.63
N ASN A 410 -19.93 -1.41 3.14
CA ASN A 410 -20.02 -0.73 4.42
C ASN A 410 -20.69 0.64 4.33
N GLY A 411 -20.47 1.37 3.24
CA GLY A 411 -20.91 2.76 3.08
C GLY A 411 -21.61 3.07 1.76
N GLY A 412 -21.87 2.05 0.95
CA GLY A 412 -22.53 2.19 -0.34
C GLY A 412 -21.73 2.98 -1.36
N ILE A 413 -22.43 3.39 -2.42
CA ILE A 413 -21.86 4.22 -3.48
C ILE A 413 -21.39 5.58 -2.96
N LEU A 414 -22.03 6.11 -1.91
CA LEU A 414 -21.66 7.40 -1.34
C LEU A 414 -20.27 7.35 -0.70
N ALA A 415 -19.94 6.29 0.03
CA ALA A 415 -18.59 6.13 0.58
C ALA A 415 -17.57 5.88 -0.54
N LEU A 416 -17.91 5.10 -1.57
CA LEU A 416 -17.05 4.92 -2.73
C LEU A 416 -16.73 6.26 -3.41
N LEU A 417 -17.73 7.13 -3.58
CA LEU A 417 -17.54 8.48 -4.13
C LEU A 417 -16.63 9.34 -3.24
N CYS A 418 -16.69 9.20 -1.92
CA CYS A 418 -15.77 9.89 -1.01
C CYS A 418 -14.31 9.49 -1.28
N TYR A 419 -14.03 8.18 -1.34
CA TYR A 419 -12.69 7.67 -1.68
C TYR A 419 -12.24 8.15 -3.08
N LEU A 420 -13.10 7.97 -4.09
CA LEU A 420 -12.81 8.38 -5.46
C LEU A 420 -12.56 9.89 -5.56
N SER A 421 -13.30 10.72 -4.83
CA SER A 421 -13.14 12.18 -4.87
C SER A 421 -11.74 12.62 -4.41
N PHE A 422 -11.21 12.01 -3.34
CA PHE A 422 -9.88 12.33 -2.85
C PHE A 422 -8.80 11.82 -3.81
N TYR A 423 -8.82 10.53 -4.16
CA TYR A 423 -7.78 9.94 -5.00
C TYR A 423 -7.79 10.51 -6.42
N SER A 424 -8.96 10.83 -6.99
CA SER A 424 -9.05 11.51 -8.29
C SER A 424 -8.50 12.93 -8.22
N TYR A 425 -8.81 13.69 -7.17
CA TYR A 425 -8.23 15.02 -6.97
C TYR A 425 -6.70 14.97 -6.94
N VAL A 426 -6.12 14.06 -6.15
CA VAL A 426 -4.66 13.93 -6.07
C VAL A 426 -4.05 13.41 -7.37
N TYR A 427 -4.72 12.49 -8.05
CA TYR A 427 -4.28 11.97 -9.34
C TYR A 427 -4.24 13.07 -10.41
N LEU A 428 -5.33 13.85 -10.54
CA LEU A 428 -5.41 14.97 -11.47
C LEU A 428 -4.35 16.03 -11.17
N LYS A 429 -4.11 16.31 -9.89
CA LYS A 429 -3.03 17.19 -9.46
C LYS A 429 -1.67 16.64 -9.87
N GLY A 430 -1.41 15.36 -9.64
CA GLY A 430 -0.21 14.67 -10.10
C GLY A 430 -0.03 14.73 -11.62
N TRP A 431 -1.10 14.54 -12.37
CA TRP A 431 -1.15 14.61 -13.83
C TRP A 431 -0.79 16.00 -14.33
N CYS A 432 -1.52 17.02 -13.87
CA CYS A 432 -1.26 18.40 -14.23
C CYS A 432 0.21 18.72 -13.99
N TYR A 433 0.70 18.56 -12.76
CA TYR A 433 2.06 18.93 -12.38
C TYR A 433 3.14 17.92 -12.81
N LYS A 434 2.81 16.90 -13.61
CA LYS A 434 3.74 15.85 -14.06
C LYS A 434 4.52 15.21 -12.89
N ASN A 435 3.89 15.07 -11.72
CA ASN A 435 4.47 14.51 -10.50
C ASN A 435 4.41 12.98 -10.58
N LEU A 436 5.54 12.36 -10.95
CA LEU A 436 5.65 10.92 -11.13
C LEU A 436 5.32 10.11 -9.87
N PRO A 437 5.79 10.47 -8.66
CA PRO A 437 5.39 9.74 -7.44
C PRO A 437 3.88 9.58 -7.27
N LEU A 438 3.11 10.66 -7.42
CA LEU A 438 1.64 10.60 -7.34
C LEU A 438 1.04 9.73 -8.46
N LEU A 439 1.53 9.92 -9.69
CA LEU A 439 1.10 9.15 -10.85
C LEU A 439 1.47 7.67 -10.79
N SER A 440 2.38 7.27 -9.90
CA SER A 440 2.81 5.88 -9.72
C SER A 440 2.06 5.21 -8.57
N LEU A 441 1.96 5.88 -7.44
CA LEU A 441 1.39 5.27 -6.24
C LEU A 441 -0.12 5.07 -6.37
N ILE A 442 -0.86 6.04 -6.91
CA ILE A 442 -2.32 5.96 -6.99
C ILE A 442 -2.79 4.76 -7.85
N PRO A 443 -2.26 4.53 -9.06
CA PRO A 443 -2.61 3.34 -9.83
C PRO A 443 -2.20 2.03 -9.15
N ALA A 444 -1.03 1.99 -8.48
CA ALA A 444 -0.63 0.81 -7.72
C ALA A 444 -1.59 0.52 -6.56
N PHE A 445 -2.10 1.56 -5.90
CA PHE A 445 -3.18 1.45 -4.92
C PHE A 445 -4.48 0.96 -5.54
N LEU A 446 -4.85 1.44 -6.72
CA LEU A 446 -6.07 1.01 -7.41
C LEU A 446 -6.01 -0.47 -7.80
N ILE A 447 -4.89 -0.91 -8.39
CA ILE A 447 -4.63 -2.33 -8.71
C ILE A 447 -4.71 -3.17 -7.43
N GLY A 448 -4.09 -2.70 -6.35
CA GLY A 448 -4.17 -3.33 -5.04
C GLY A 448 -5.59 -3.40 -4.48
N ALA A 449 -6.36 -2.32 -4.60
CA ALA A 449 -7.72 -2.18 -4.06
C ALA A 449 -8.74 -3.11 -4.74
N LEU A 450 -8.51 -3.48 -6.01
CA LEU A 450 -9.32 -4.48 -6.71
C LEU A 450 -9.09 -5.90 -6.19
N ALA A 451 -7.96 -6.13 -5.51
CA ALA A 451 -7.48 -7.47 -5.20
C ALA A 451 -7.18 -7.71 -3.70
N ALA A 452 -7.22 -6.66 -2.89
CA ALA A 452 -7.16 -6.70 -1.44
C ALA A 452 -7.77 -5.42 -0.84
N VAL A 453 -7.94 -5.43 0.48
CA VAL A 453 -8.28 -4.25 1.31
C VAL A 453 -7.04 -3.35 1.41
N ALA A 454 -6.66 -2.73 0.31
CA ALA A 454 -5.37 -2.05 0.20
C ALA A 454 -5.32 -0.73 0.99
N MET A 455 -6.37 0.08 0.91
CA MET A 455 -6.36 1.43 1.48
C MET A 455 -6.51 1.41 3.00
N ASP A 456 -7.19 0.41 3.53
CA ASP A 456 -7.37 0.24 4.98
C ASP A 456 -6.29 -0.67 5.60
N SER A 457 -5.32 -1.13 4.81
CA SER A 457 -4.25 -2.00 5.30
C SER A 457 -3.15 -1.21 6.02
N ARG A 458 -2.79 -1.66 7.23
CA ARG A 458 -1.79 -1.02 8.10
C ARG A 458 -0.45 -0.68 7.42
N GLN A 459 -0.01 -1.54 6.51
CA GLN A 459 1.26 -1.41 5.78
C GLN A 459 1.26 -0.22 4.81
N MET A 460 0.08 0.24 4.41
CA MET A 460 -0.07 1.28 3.39
C MET A 460 -0.08 2.69 3.96
N MET A 461 -0.26 2.84 5.27
CA MET A 461 -0.42 4.14 5.95
C MET A 461 0.73 5.11 5.66
N PRO A 462 2.03 4.71 5.68
CA PRO A 462 3.12 5.62 5.32
C PRO A 462 3.07 6.08 3.86
N PHE A 463 2.56 5.26 2.95
CA PHE A 463 2.46 5.58 1.52
C PHE A 463 1.26 6.49 1.23
N ILE A 464 0.12 6.28 1.90
CA ILE A 464 -1.02 7.19 1.84
C ILE A 464 -0.61 8.57 2.38
N ALA A 465 0.10 8.60 3.52
CA ALA A 465 0.67 9.83 4.06
C ALA A 465 1.61 10.53 3.07
N PHE A 466 2.42 9.76 2.34
CA PHE A 466 3.33 10.29 1.32
C PHE A 466 2.56 10.87 0.13
N ILE A 467 1.44 10.27 -0.28
CA ILE A 467 0.54 10.82 -1.30
C ILE A 467 -0.01 12.18 -0.84
N ILE A 468 -0.49 12.28 0.40
CA ILE A 468 -0.99 13.55 0.97
C ILE A 468 0.14 14.59 0.98
N TYR A 469 1.35 14.19 1.41
CA TYR A 469 2.54 15.04 1.46
C TYR A 469 2.91 15.64 0.10
N GLU A 470 3.05 14.79 -0.92
CA GLU A 470 3.39 15.23 -2.28
C GLU A 470 2.28 16.08 -2.90
N ALA A 471 1.01 15.76 -2.63
CA ALA A 471 -0.11 16.57 -3.08
C ALA A 471 -0.15 17.95 -2.40
N ALA A 472 0.21 18.05 -1.11
CA ALA A 472 0.26 19.29 -0.37
C ALA A 472 1.40 20.22 -0.85
N ALA A 473 2.53 19.65 -1.28
CA ALA A 473 3.69 20.40 -1.77
C ALA A 473 3.48 21.06 -3.15
N LEU A 474 2.43 20.67 -3.87
CA LEU A 474 2.09 21.18 -5.20
C LEU A 474 1.12 22.38 -5.12
N PRO A 475 1.18 23.37 -6.05
CA PRO A 475 0.27 24.52 -6.06
C PRO A 475 -1.21 24.15 -6.24
N ARG A 476 -2.14 25.09 -6.05
CA ARG A 476 -3.57 24.79 -6.21
C ARG A 476 -3.92 24.58 -7.69
N LEU A 477 -4.76 23.59 -7.99
CA LEU A 477 -5.24 23.33 -9.36
C LEU A 477 -5.86 24.58 -10.00
N SER A 478 -6.59 25.38 -9.22
CA SER A 478 -7.19 26.65 -9.65
C SER A 478 -6.17 27.67 -10.16
N GLU A 479 -4.93 27.66 -9.65
CA GLU A 479 -3.89 28.61 -10.08
C GLU A 479 -3.39 28.31 -11.48
N ARG A 480 -3.41 27.03 -11.88
CA ARG A 480 -3.00 26.61 -13.22
C ARG A 480 -4.11 26.76 -14.25
N LEU A 481 -5.36 26.58 -13.84
CA LEU A 481 -6.53 26.71 -14.71
C LEU A 481 -6.94 28.18 -14.94
N ARG A 482 -6.36 29.13 -14.20
CA ARG A 482 -6.57 30.55 -14.48
C ARG A 482 -6.00 30.87 -15.87
N PRO A 483 -6.79 31.49 -16.77
CA PRO A 483 -6.26 31.95 -18.04
C PRO A 483 -5.07 32.86 -17.75
N ALA A 484 -3.96 32.65 -18.47
CA ALA A 484 -2.79 33.51 -18.33
C ALA A 484 -3.27 34.94 -18.51
N LYS A 485 -3.13 35.79 -17.47
CA LYS A 485 -3.43 37.22 -17.60
C LYS A 485 -2.70 37.68 -18.86
N PRO A 486 -3.39 38.31 -19.83
CA PRO A 486 -2.72 38.83 -21.00
C PRO A 486 -1.60 39.73 -20.48
N ARG A 487 -0.36 39.37 -20.79
CA ARG A 487 0.78 40.24 -20.51
C ARG A 487 0.57 41.47 -21.36
N PHE A 488 -0.09 42.48 -20.80
CA PHE A 488 -0.04 43.83 -21.32
C PHE A 488 1.44 44.19 -21.32
N ARG A 489 2.08 44.04 -22.48
CA ARG A 489 3.39 44.65 -22.69
C ARG A 489 3.13 46.15 -22.59
N PRO A 490 3.71 46.87 -21.62
CA PRO A 490 3.63 48.32 -21.64
C PRO A 490 4.16 48.76 -23.01
N ALA A 491 3.38 49.59 -23.70
CA ALA A 491 3.78 50.16 -24.97
C ALA A 491 5.17 50.80 -24.78
N LYS A 492 6.11 50.46 -25.66
CA LYS A 492 7.43 51.11 -25.64
C LYS A 492 7.18 52.63 -25.70
N PRO A 493 7.81 53.43 -24.82
CA PRO A 493 7.72 54.87 -24.93
C PRO A 493 8.22 55.27 -26.32
N VAL A 494 7.36 55.92 -27.09
CA VAL A 494 7.74 56.55 -28.35
C VAL A 494 8.59 57.75 -27.95
N SER A 495 9.90 57.66 -28.16
CA SER A 495 10.79 58.82 -28.06
C SER A 495 10.37 59.85 -29.11
N ARG A 496 9.92 61.02 -28.66
CA ARG A 496 9.72 62.20 -29.51
C ARG A 496 11.01 62.98 -29.62
#